data_AF-A0A8J2SF09-F1
#
_entry.id   AF-A0A8J2SF09-F1
#
_cell.length_a   1.000
_cell.length_b   1.000
_cell.length_c   1.000
_cell.angle_alpha   90.00
_cell.angle_beta   90.00
_cell.angle_gamma   90.00
#
_symmetry.space_group_name_H-M   'P 1'
#
loop_
_entity.id
_entity.type
_entity.pdbx_description
1 polymer ?
#
loop_
_entity_poly.entity_id
_entity_poly.type
_entity_poly.pdbx_seq_one_letter_code
_entity_poly.pdbx_strand_id
1 'polypeptide(L)'
;MTSLYEEELALASDGGGFQVYPKKSTPHLDCISTDPLDGAKALSAVCARCGEDEVWICLQCHAPLCSRYKNGCAKKHAEESNHHIAVSLSDLSVWDFGQDCYLDVYAIPKLRAPYASLHLAKFGEPPSFPGAPVLELGTAPTAENDFLKATDAVTTAVKAYKELWGDDTRFPAARELLMAILESKT
;
A
#
# COMPACT_ATOMS: atom_id res chain seq x y z
N MET A 1 -29.78 18.01 -47.90
CA MET A 1 -28.81 16.91 -47.74
C MET A 1 -27.91 17.30 -46.59
N THR A 2 -28.38 17.00 -45.39
CA THR A 2 -27.58 17.09 -44.17
C THR A 2 -26.52 16.00 -44.31
N SER A 3 -25.28 16.42 -44.33
CA SER A 3 -24.14 15.58 -44.69
C SER A 3 -23.83 14.61 -43.56
N LEU A 4 -23.34 13.42 -43.91
CA LEU A 4 -23.03 12.32 -43.00
C LEU A 4 -22.17 12.71 -41.78
N TYR A 5 -21.42 13.82 -41.85
CA TYR A 5 -20.66 14.36 -40.71
C TYR A 5 -21.52 14.97 -39.60
N GLU A 6 -22.70 15.50 -39.91
CA GLU A 6 -23.62 16.10 -38.92
C GLU A 6 -24.40 15.03 -38.15
N GLU A 7 -24.64 13.86 -38.76
CA GLU A 7 -25.34 12.73 -38.12
C GLU A 7 -24.40 11.94 -37.19
N GLU A 8 -23.13 11.77 -37.55
CA GLU A 8 -22.10 11.17 -36.67
C GLU A 8 -21.81 12.04 -35.43
N LEU A 9 -21.82 13.38 -35.56
CA LEU A 9 -21.65 14.28 -34.41
C LEU A 9 -22.84 14.25 -33.45
N ALA A 10 -24.06 14.02 -33.95
CA ALA A 10 -25.26 13.91 -33.12
C ALA A 10 -25.25 12.61 -32.29
N LEU A 11 -24.75 11.50 -32.86
CA LEU A 11 -24.57 10.21 -32.16
C LEU A 11 -23.46 10.23 -31.10
N ALA A 12 -22.53 11.18 -31.17
CA ALA A 12 -21.48 11.36 -30.15
C ALA A 12 -21.95 12.15 -28.91
N SER A 13 -23.19 12.64 -28.90
CA SER A 13 -23.76 13.43 -27.79
C SER A 13 -24.52 12.62 -26.75
N ASP A 14 -24.40 11.29 -26.77
CA ASP A 14 -25.13 10.39 -25.87
C ASP A 14 -24.20 9.77 -24.82
N GLY A 15 -23.80 10.56 -23.82
CA GLY A 15 -23.32 10.08 -22.52
C GLY A 15 -22.31 8.91 -22.50
N GLY A 16 -21.45 8.80 -23.50
CA GLY A 16 -20.59 7.63 -23.71
C GLY A 16 -19.63 7.41 -22.54
N GLY A 17 -19.70 6.23 -21.90
CA GLY A 17 -18.75 5.83 -20.88
C GLY A 17 -17.33 5.72 -21.46
N PHE A 18 -16.36 6.35 -20.83
CA PHE A 18 -14.95 6.20 -21.21
C PHE A 18 -14.39 4.90 -20.63
N GLN A 19 -13.81 4.05 -21.48
CA GLN A 19 -13.09 2.88 -21.02
C GLN A 19 -11.73 3.31 -20.46
N VAL A 20 -11.52 3.08 -19.16
CA VAL A 20 -10.27 3.43 -18.48
C VAL A 20 -9.49 2.16 -18.15
N TYR A 21 -8.25 2.08 -18.61
CA TYR A 21 -7.34 0.97 -18.32
C TYR A 21 -6.26 1.41 -17.33
N PRO A 22 -6.16 0.78 -16.15
CA PRO A 22 -5.08 1.09 -15.21
C PRO A 22 -3.71 0.78 -15.81
N LYS A 23 -2.75 1.69 -15.61
CA LYS A 23 -1.37 1.50 -16.05
C LYS A 23 -0.67 0.45 -15.19
N LYS A 24 0.15 -0.36 -15.85
CA LYS A 24 0.95 -1.41 -15.22
C LYS A 24 2.35 -0.96 -14.78
N SER A 25 2.70 0.31 -15.02
CA SER A 25 3.97 0.91 -14.61
C SER A 25 3.84 2.43 -14.49
N THR A 26 4.72 3.03 -13.67
CA THR A 26 4.84 4.49 -13.49
C THR A 26 6.29 4.85 -13.13
N PRO A 27 6.82 6.00 -13.56
CA PRO A 27 8.11 6.50 -13.08
C PRO A 27 8.04 7.01 -11.62
N HIS A 28 6.85 7.19 -11.04
CA HIS A 28 6.67 7.73 -9.70
C HIS A 28 6.69 6.66 -8.60
N LEU A 29 7.11 5.42 -8.87
CA LEU A 29 7.14 4.39 -7.82
C LEU A 29 8.07 4.74 -6.66
N ASP A 30 9.09 5.56 -6.88
CA ASP A 30 10.05 5.96 -5.84
C ASP A 30 9.42 6.81 -4.74
N CYS A 31 8.28 7.46 -5.00
CA CYS A 31 7.48 8.18 -3.98
C CYS A 31 6.43 7.30 -3.28
N ILE A 32 6.76 6.03 -3.05
CA ILE A 32 6.02 5.13 -2.15
C ILE A 32 6.93 4.79 -0.97
N SER A 33 6.41 4.98 0.24
CA SER A 33 7.12 4.68 1.48
C SER A 33 7.36 3.18 1.67
N THR A 34 8.45 2.86 2.34
CA THR A 34 8.72 1.51 2.86
C THR A 34 8.07 1.29 4.23
N ASP A 35 7.63 2.35 4.90
CA ASP A 35 7.02 2.25 6.21
C ASP A 35 5.66 1.53 6.12
N PRO A 36 5.31 0.66 7.07
CA PRO A 36 4.02 0.00 7.07
C PRO A 36 2.85 0.98 7.15
N LEU A 37 1.89 0.83 6.24
CA LEU A 37 0.60 1.51 6.33
C LEU A 37 -0.31 0.73 7.29
N ASP A 38 -0.79 1.38 8.34
CA ASP A 38 -1.82 0.82 9.23
C ASP A 38 -3.20 0.99 8.58
N GLY A 39 -3.72 -0.11 8.02
CA GLY A 39 -5.01 -0.12 7.31
C GLY A 39 -6.20 0.15 8.23
N ALA A 40 -6.18 -0.34 9.47
CA ALA A 40 -7.27 -0.14 10.42
C ALA A 40 -7.39 1.34 10.81
N LYS A 41 -6.26 1.99 11.10
CA LYS A 41 -6.22 3.43 11.34
C LYS A 41 -6.67 4.22 10.11
N ALA A 42 -6.18 3.86 8.93
CA ALA A 42 -6.51 4.55 7.69
C ALA A 42 -8.01 4.54 7.39
N LEU A 43 -8.72 3.41 7.56
CA LEU A 43 -10.15 3.30 7.27
C LEU A 43 -11.05 4.16 8.17
N SER A 44 -10.56 4.55 9.35
CA SER A 44 -11.27 5.45 10.26
C SER A 44 -10.94 6.94 10.03
N ALA A 45 -10.03 7.24 9.10
CA ALA A 45 -9.52 8.59 8.90
C ALA A 45 -10.49 9.47 8.11
N VAL A 46 -10.51 10.76 8.49
CA VAL A 46 -11.10 11.84 7.69
C VAL A 46 -10.00 12.67 7.06
N CYS A 47 -10.33 13.51 6.08
CA CYS A 47 -9.38 14.41 5.45
C CYS A 47 -8.69 15.31 6.50
N ALA A 48 -7.37 15.21 6.61
CA ALA A 48 -6.57 15.97 7.57
C ALA A 48 -6.60 17.49 7.34
N ARG A 49 -7.04 17.96 6.16
CA ARG A 49 -7.11 19.39 5.82
C ARG A 49 -8.50 20.00 5.98
N CYS A 50 -9.58 19.24 5.75
CA CYS A 50 -10.94 19.80 5.73
C CYS A 50 -12.03 18.90 6.36
N GLY A 51 -11.69 17.71 6.84
CA GLY A 51 -12.64 16.83 7.55
C GLY A 51 -13.61 16.03 6.67
N GLU A 52 -13.54 16.15 5.35
CA GLU A 52 -14.36 15.35 4.41
C GLU A 52 -14.04 13.84 4.45
N ASP A 53 -15.02 13.02 4.05
CA ASP A 53 -15.06 11.55 4.21
C ASP A 53 -14.59 10.75 2.99
N GLU A 54 -14.63 11.32 1.78
CA GLU A 54 -14.14 10.65 0.56
C GLU A 54 -12.62 10.74 0.47
N VAL A 55 -11.96 9.94 1.30
CA VAL A 55 -10.53 10.02 1.60
C VAL A 55 -9.69 9.15 0.68
N TRP A 56 -8.55 9.71 0.30
CA TRP A 56 -7.42 9.08 -0.36
C TRP A 56 -6.22 9.13 0.59
N ILE A 57 -5.50 8.02 0.73
CA ILE A 57 -4.28 7.94 1.53
C ILE A 57 -3.07 8.13 0.62
N CYS A 58 -2.23 9.12 0.91
CA CYS A 58 -0.94 9.29 0.25
C CYS A 58 -0.02 8.11 0.56
N LEU A 59 0.55 7.43 -0.45
CA LEU A 59 1.43 6.28 -0.23
C LEU A 59 2.86 6.63 0.16
N GLN A 60 3.24 7.91 0.15
CA GLN A 60 4.57 8.36 0.64
C GLN A 60 4.55 8.75 2.12
N CYS A 61 3.50 9.42 2.60
CA CYS A 61 3.44 9.95 3.97
C CYS A 61 2.20 9.53 4.77
N HIS A 62 1.34 8.70 4.18
CA HIS A 62 0.12 8.17 4.79
C HIS A 62 -0.90 9.24 5.21
N ALA A 63 -0.78 10.47 4.70
CA ALA A 63 -1.74 11.54 4.97
C ALA A 63 -3.12 11.22 4.36
N PRO A 64 -4.21 11.30 5.14
CA PRO A 64 -5.57 11.17 4.64
C PRO A 64 -6.08 12.49 4.06
N LEU A 65 -6.46 12.48 2.79
CA LEU A 65 -6.80 13.68 2.03
C LEU A 65 -8.02 13.44 1.15
N CYS A 66 -8.96 14.37 1.14
CA CYS A 66 -10.19 14.20 0.35
C CYS A 66 -9.96 14.23 -1.17
N SER A 67 -10.85 13.55 -1.89
CA SER A 67 -10.85 13.45 -3.34
C SER A 67 -11.08 14.79 -4.04
N ARG A 68 -10.89 14.79 -5.37
CA ARG A 68 -11.22 15.93 -6.24
C ARG A 68 -12.72 16.25 -6.31
N TYR A 69 -13.60 15.30 -5.98
CA TYR A 69 -15.06 15.50 -5.97
C TYR A 69 -15.53 16.17 -4.67
N LYS A 70 -14.67 16.19 -3.65
CA LYS A 70 -14.82 17.03 -2.45
C LYS A 70 -14.00 18.32 -2.61
N ASN A 71 -13.03 18.57 -1.74
CA ASN A 71 -12.21 19.80 -1.74
C ASN A 71 -10.86 19.67 -2.47
N GLY A 72 -10.56 18.51 -3.08
CA GLY A 72 -9.35 18.28 -3.86
C GLY A 72 -8.04 18.34 -3.08
N CYS A 73 -8.08 18.03 -1.78
CA CYS A 73 -6.89 18.11 -0.92
C CYS A 73 -5.80 17.12 -1.35
N ALA A 74 -6.17 15.93 -1.86
CA ALA A 74 -5.19 14.94 -2.32
C ALA A 74 -4.38 15.46 -3.52
N LYS A 75 -5.04 16.13 -4.48
CA LYS A 75 -4.38 16.73 -5.64
C LYS A 75 -3.43 17.86 -5.23
N LYS A 76 -3.90 18.81 -4.40
CA LYS A 76 -3.07 19.91 -3.87
C LYS A 76 -1.86 19.39 -3.12
N HIS A 77 -2.06 18.36 -2.28
CA HIS A 77 -0.97 17.72 -1.56
C HIS A 77 0.07 17.12 -2.50
N ALA A 78 -0.34 16.43 -3.56
CA ALA A 78 0.59 15.86 -4.53
C ALA A 78 1.44 16.94 -5.23
N GLU A 79 0.84 18.08 -5.57
CA GLU A 79 1.51 19.23 -6.18
C GLU A 79 2.50 19.92 -5.22
N GLU A 80 2.12 20.08 -3.95
CA GLU A 80 2.93 20.78 -2.92
C GLU A 80 4.10 19.92 -2.40
N SER A 81 3.90 18.61 -2.28
CA SER A 81 4.86 17.69 -1.63
C SER A 81 5.61 16.79 -2.61
N ASN A 82 5.24 16.79 -3.88
CA ASN A 82 5.76 15.85 -4.87
C ASN A 82 5.47 14.37 -4.50
N HIS A 83 4.37 14.12 -3.80
CA HIS A 83 3.88 12.78 -3.46
C HIS A 83 2.75 12.38 -4.42
N HIS A 84 3.09 11.71 -5.52
CA HIS A 84 2.15 11.55 -6.63
C HIS A 84 1.16 10.41 -6.46
N ILE A 85 1.44 9.41 -5.63
CA ILE A 85 0.62 8.19 -5.58
C ILE A 85 -0.24 8.16 -4.32
N ALA A 86 -1.54 7.92 -4.51
CA ALA A 86 -2.51 7.76 -3.43
C ALA A 86 -3.49 6.61 -3.69
N VAL A 87 -4.04 6.04 -2.62
CA VAL A 87 -5.05 4.98 -2.67
C VAL A 87 -6.38 5.47 -2.10
N SER A 88 -7.46 5.26 -2.83
CA SER A 88 -8.83 5.58 -2.43
C SER A 88 -9.31 4.63 -1.33
N LEU A 89 -9.88 5.15 -0.25
CA LEU A 89 -10.49 4.30 0.78
C LEU A 89 -11.88 3.78 0.37
N SER A 90 -12.52 4.36 -0.65
CA SER A 90 -13.85 3.96 -1.11
C SER A 90 -13.84 2.63 -1.85
N ASP A 91 -12.84 2.39 -2.69
CA ASP A 91 -12.76 1.24 -3.60
C ASP A 91 -11.36 0.61 -3.69
N LEU A 92 -10.37 1.13 -2.93
CA LEU A 92 -8.97 0.71 -2.97
C LEU A 92 -8.30 0.89 -4.35
N SER A 93 -8.88 1.72 -5.23
CA SER A 93 -8.22 2.12 -6.47
C SER A 93 -6.99 2.98 -6.17
N VAL A 94 -5.94 2.82 -6.96
CA VAL A 94 -4.69 3.58 -6.81
C VAL A 94 -4.57 4.58 -7.95
N TRP A 95 -4.25 5.83 -7.62
CA TRP A 95 -4.10 6.92 -8.58
C TRP A 95 -2.70 7.51 -8.53
N ASP A 96 -2.17 7.84 -9.71
CA ASP A 96 -0.94 8.60 -9.90
C ASP A 96 -1.31 10.02 -10.38
N PHE A 97 -1.20 11.00 -9.49
CA PHE A 97 -1.46 12.42 -9.78
C PHE A 97 -0.47 13.01 -10.79
N GLY A 98 0.75 12.48 -10.89
CA GLY A 98 1.74 12.97 -11.84
C GLY A 98 1.49 12.52 -13.28
N GLN A 99 0.77 11.41 -13.46
CA GLN A 99 0.39 10.89 -14.78
C GLN A 99 -1.11 11.00 -15.10
N ASP A 100 -1.92 11.48 -14.16
CA ASP A 100 -3.37 11.58 -14.25
C ASP A 100 -4.03 10.25 -14.66
N CYS A 101 -3.65 9.15 -13.97
CA CYS A 101 -4.11 7.81 -14.33
C CYS A 101 -4.26 6.87 -13.13
N TYR A 102 -5.09 5.83 -13.29
CA TYR A 102 -5.15 4.71 -12.36
C TYR A 102 -3.96 3.77 -12.55
N LEU A 103 -3.53 3.13 -11.46
CA LEU A 103 -2.48 2.12 -11.45
C LEU A 103 -3.05 0.73 -11.15
N ASP A 104 -2.51 -0.29 -11.84
CA ASP A 104 -2.84 -1.69 -11.61
C ASP A 104 -2.03 -2.25 -10.43
N VAL A 105 -2.71 -2.44 -9.29
CA VAL A 105 -2.11 -2.99 -8.08
C VAL A 105 -1.60 -4.43 -8.24
N TYR A 106 -2.21 -5.21 -9.13
CA TYR A 106 -1.82 -6.59 -9.37
C TYR A 106 -0.54 -6.66 -10.21
N ALA A 107 -0.36 -5.72 -11.13
CA ALA A 107 0.83 -5.62 -11.98
C ALA A 107 2.04 -4.95 -11.31
N ILE A 108 1.84 -4.09 -10.31
CA ILE A 108 2.92 -3.30 -9.68
C ILE A 108 3.21 -3.81 -8.26
N PRO A 109 4.33 -4.54 -8.04
CA PRO A 109 4.64 -5.14 -6.74
C PRO A 109 4.74 -4.16 -5.57
N LYS A 110 5.25 -2.94 -5.81
CA LYS A 110 5.44 -1.92 -4.75
C LYS A 110 4.12 -1.44 -4.13
N LEU A 111 2.99 -1.63 -4.83
CA LEU A 111 1.65 -1.27 -4.33
C LEU A 111 1.02 -2.36 -3.47
N ARG A 112 1.55 -3.60 -3.51
CA ARG A 112 0.89 -4.76 -2.90
C ARG A 112 0.83 -4.68 -1.38
N ALA A 113 1.89 -4.22 -0.72
CA ALA A 113 1.94 -4.12 0.74
C ALA A 113 0.90 -3.14 1.32
N PRO A 114 0.84 -1.85 0.89
CA PRO A 114 -0.18 -0.93 1.40
C PRO A 114 -1.60 -1.38 0.99
N TYR A 115 -1.78 -1.94 -0.22
CA TYR A 115 -3.07 -2.47 -0.65
C TYR A 115 -3.53 -3.66 0.20
N ALA A 116 -2.64 -4.61 0.51
CA ALA A 116 -2.97 -5.77 1.34
C ALA A 116 -3.37 -5.37 2.76
N SER A 117 -2.68 -4.39 3.35
CA SER A 117 -3.04 -3.85 4.67
C SER A 117 -4.45 -3.24 4.66
N LEU A 118 -4.77 -2.42 3.67
CA LEU A 118 -6.10 -1.82 3.52
C LEU A 118 -7.19 -2.84 3.21
N HIS A 119 -6.90 -3.79 2.33
CA HIS A 119 -7.84 -4.85 1.94
C HIS A 119 -8.18 -5.75 3.11
N LEU A 120 -7.16 -6.18 3.88
CA LEU A 120 -7.37 -6.96 5.11
C LEU A 120 -8.21 -6.17 6.13
N ALA A 121 -7.90 -4.90 6.36
CA ALA A 121 -8.64 -4.08 7.29
C ALA A 121 -10.09 -3.83 6.84
N LYS A 122 -10.33 -3.72 5.52
CA LYS A 122 -11.63 -3.38 4.95
C LYS A 122 -12.55 -4.58 4.79
N PHE A 123 -11.99 -5.73 4.39
CA PHE A 123 -12.76 -6.92 4.01
C PHE A 123 -12.54 -8.10 4.96
N GLY A 124 -11.58 -8.02 5.89
CA GLY A 124 -11.27 -9.11 6.83
C GLY A 124 -10.42 -10.23 6.24
N GLU A 125 -9.99 -10.11 4.97
CA GLU A 125 -9.17 -11.10 4.29
C GLU A 125 -8.07 -10.45 3.44
N PRO A 126 -6.91 -11.11 3.25
CA PRO A 126 -5.87 -10.60 2.37
C PRO A 126 -6.27 -10.74 0.90
N PRO A 127 -5.79 -9.83 0.01
CA PRO A 127 -6.07 -9.93 -1.41
C PRO A 127 -5.24 -11.06 -2.06
N SER A 128 -5.78 -11.68 -3.09
CA SER A 128 -5.07 -12.67 -3.90
C SER A 128 -4.33 -11.98 -5.05
N PHE A 129 -3.00 -12.09 -5.08
CA PHE A 129 -2.18 -11.51 -6.15
C PHE A 129 -1.78 -12.58 -7.20
N PRO A 130 -1.92 -12.30 -8.50
CA PRO A 130 -1.42 -13.18 -9.55
C PRO A 130 0.08 -13.45 -9.40
N GLY A 131 0.46 -14.72 -9.36
CA GLY A 131 1.85 -15.17 -9.31
C GLY A 131 2.58 -14.88 -7.99
N ALA A 132 1.89 -14.40 -6.95
CA ALA A 132 2.46 -14.47 -5.60
C ALA A 132 2.57 -15.94 -5.20
N PRO A 133 3.69 -16.40 -4.61
CA PRO A 133 3.70 -17.69 -3.97
C PRO A 133 2.59 -17.64 -2.93
N VAL A 134 1.59 -18.51 -3.10
CA VAL A 134 0.67 -18.82 -2.02
C VAL A 134 1.58 -19.41 -0.94
N LEU A 135 1.93 -18.61 0.06
CA LEU A 135 2.23 -19.18 1.36
C LEU A 135 0.92 -19.83 1.75
N GLU A 136 0.81 -21.12 1.45
CA GLU A 136 -0.30 -21.94 1.95
C GLU A 136 -0.21 -21.81 3.46
N LEU A 137 -0.96 -20.86 4.01
CA LEU A 137 -1.32 -20.88 5.40
C LEU A 137 -2.23 -22.10 5.48
N GLY A 138 -1.58 -23.24 5.75
CA GLY A 138 -2.20 -24.54 5.83
C GLY A 138 -3.49 -24.43 6.61
N THR A 139 -4.48 -25.17 6.14
CA THR A 139 -5.79 -25.33 6.75
C THR A 139 -5.68 -25.29 8.28
N ALA A 140 -6.24 -24.24 8.89
CA ALA A 140 -6.33 -23.99 10.34
C ALA A 140 -5.29 -24.70 11.23
N PRO A 141 -4.11 -24.10 11.49
CA PRO A 141 -3.19 -24.57 12.50
C PRO A 141 -3.55 -23.93 13.85
N THR A 142 -3.65 -24.74 14.90
CA THR A 142 -3.77 -24.30 16.29
C THR A 142 -2.69 -23.27 16.61
N ALA A 143 -3.09 -22.02 16.83
CA ALA A 143 -2.30 -20.78 16.80
C ALA A 143 -1.13 -20.66 17.81
N GLU A 144 -0.82 -21.71 18.56
CA GLU A 144 0.17 -21.66 19.65
C GLU A 144 1.54 -22.20 19.23
N ASN A 145 1.60 -23.03 18.17
CA ASN A 145 2.80 -23.80 17.84
C ASN A 145 3.76 -23.10 16.86
N ASP A 146 3.28 -22.21 16.00
CA ASP A 146 4.11 -21.63 14.94
C ASP A 146 4.76 -20.29 15.36
N PHE A 147 4.13 -19.54 16.27
CA PHE A 147 4.77 -18.38 16.90
C PHE A 147 5.99 -18.82 17.72
N LEU A 148 5.86 -19.89 18.51
CA LEU A 148 6.95 -20.42 19.33
C LEU A 148 8.12 -20.88 18.44
N LYS A 149 7.85 -21.63 17.36
CA LYS A 149 8.89 -22.04 16.39
C LYS A 149 9.58 -20.88 15.68
N ALA A 150 8.82 -19.86 15.26
CA ALA A 150 9.40 -18.66 14.65
C ALA A 150 10.32 -17.94 15.65
N THR A 151 9.89 -17.85 16.92
CA THR A 151 10.71 -17.25 17.96
C THR A 151 11.95 -18.09 18.29
N ASP A 152 11.87 -19.42 18.20
CA ASP A 152 13.01 -20.33 18.41
C ASP A 152 14.03 -20.24 17.28
N ALA A 153 13.57 -20.08 16.04
CA ALA A 153 14.44 -19.86 14.88
C ALA A 153 15.20 -18.53 15.00
N VAL A 154 14.53 -17.45 15.39
CA VAL A 154 15.16 -16.15 15.66
C VAL A 154 16.16 -16.26 16.82
N THR A 155 15.80 -16.93 17.91
CA THR A 155 16.73 -17.15 19.04
C THR A 155 17.93 -18.00 18.66
N THR A 156 17.76 -18.99 17.80
CA THR A 156 18.87 -19.84 17.32
C THR A 156 19.83 -19.04 16.44
N ALA A 157 19.31 -18.24 15.51
CA ALA A 157 20.11 -17.36 14.66
C ALA A 157 20.87 -16.31 15.48
N VAL A 158 20.22 -15.75 16.50
CA VAL A 158 20.82 -14.80 17.46
C VAL A 158 21.94 -15.45 18.28
N LYS A 159 21.76 -16.67 18.78
CA LYS A 159 22.81 -17.42 19.51
C LYS A 159 24.00 -17.75 18.60
N ALA A 160 23.75 -18.23 17.39
CA ALA A 160 24.82 -18.54 16.42
C ALA A 160 25.64 -17.28 16.07
N TYR A 161 24.98 -16.12 15.91
CA TYR A 161 25.67 -14.85 15.68
C TYR A 161 26.55 -14.46 16.88
N LYS A 162 26.07 -14.63 18.12
CA LYS A 162 26.86 -14.38 19.33
C LYS A 162 28.09 -15.28 19.43
N GLU A 163 27.96 -16.56 19.07
CA GLU A 163 29.08 -17.51 19.09
C GLU A 163 30.15 -17.16 18.04
N LEU A 164 29.74 -16.69 16.87
CA LEU A 164 30.65 -16.34 15.79
C LEU A 164 31.31 -14.96 15.96
N TRP A 165 30.60 -14.00 16.57
CA TRP A 165 30.98 -12.57 16.49
C TRP A 165 30.87 -11.80 17.83
N GLY A 166 30.65 -12.49 18.96
CA GLY A 166 30.09 -11.93 20.20
C GLY A 166 30.78 -10.70 20.83
N ASP A 167 32.06 -10.45 20.58
CA ASP A 167 32.81 -9.28 21.09
C ASP A 167 33.43 -8.43 19.96
N ASP A 168 32.94 -8.59 18.73
CA ASP A 168 33.46 -7.84 17.58
C ASP A 168 32.96 -6.39 17.59
N THR A 169 33.86 -5.46 17.87
CA THR A 169 33.58 -4.02 17.93
C THR A 169 33.23 -3.40 16.58
N ARG A 170 33.35 -4.15 15.47
CA ARG A 170 33.03 -3.68 14.12
C ARG A 170 31.53 -3.57 13.85
N PHE A 171 30.66 -4.25 14.62
CA PHE A 171 29.22 -4.30 14.37
C PHE A 171 28.37 -3.88 15.59
N PRO A 172 28.46 -2.61 16.05
CA PRO A 172 27.78 -2.14 17.26
C PRO A 172 26.24 -2.19 17.14
N ALA A 173 25.68 -1.88 15.97
CA ALA A 173 24.23 -1.90 15.75
C ALA A 173 23.65 -3.32 15.73
N ALA A 174 24.39 -4.30 15.19
CA ALA A 174 23.98 -5.70 15.23
C ALA A 174 23.98 -6.22 16.67
N ARG A 175 24.95 -5.80 17.48
CA ARG A 175 25.05 -6.13 18.91
C ARG A 175 23.88 -5.57 19.72
N GLU A 176 23.50 -4.30 19.52
CA GLU A 176 22.36 -3.69 20.24
C GLU A 176 21.04 -4.39 19.92
N LEU A 177 20.80 -4.69 18.64
CA LEU A 177 19.63 -5.44 18.20
C LEU A 177 19.62 -6.86 18.81
N LEU A 178 20.78 -7.52 18.86
CA LEU A 178 20.96 -8.85 19.44
C LEU A 178 20.58 -8.88 20.94
N MET A 179 21.04 -7.89 21.71
CA MET A 179 20.76 -7.80 23.14
C MET A 179 19.29 -7.49 23.41
N ALA A 180 18.68 -6.56 22.64
CA ALA A 180 17.26 -6.25 22.77
C ALA A 180 16.34 -7.47 22.47
N ILE A 181 16.72 -8.30 21.50
CA ILE A 181 15.98 -9.55 21.18
C ILE A 181 16.15 -10.61 22.28
N LEU A 182 17.30 -10.68 22.94
CA LEU A 182 17.51 -11.62 24.06
C LEU A 182 16.81 -11.18 25.34
N GLU A 183 16.84 -9.89 25.67
CA GLU A 183 16.21 -9.32 26.88
C GLU A 183 14.67 -9.37 26.82
N SER A 184 14.07 -9.26 25.62
CA SER A 184 12.62 -9.38 25.44
C SER A 184 12.05 -10.80 25.64
N LYS A 185 12.91 -11.81 25.89
CA LYS A 185 12.53 -13.21 26.14
C LYS A 185 12.72 -13.69 27.58
N THR A 186 13.25 -12.85 28.48
CA THR A 186 13.30 -13.08 29.94
C THR A 186 12.16 -12.36 30.64
#